data_AF-A0A8J9X3Z6-F1
#
_entry.id   AF-A0A8J9X3Z6-F1
#
_cell.length_a   1.000
_cell.length_b   1.000
_cell.length_c   1.000
_cell.angle_alpha   90.00
_cell.angle_beta   90.00
_cell.angle_gamma   90.00
#
_symmetry.space_group_name_H-M   'P 1'
#
loop_
_entity.id
_entity.type
_entity.pdbx_description
1 polymer ?
#
loop_
_entity_poly.entity_id
_entity_poly.type
_entity_poly.pdbx_seq_one_letter_code
_entity_poly.pdbx_strand_id
1 'polypeptide(L)' 'MSLGRDDLRKRWRVEFLGEPGMDVGGVSREWFQLVTEQIYDPDFGLWLSSVNNQMCMNINPSS' A
#
# COMPACT_ATOMS: atom_id res chain seq x y z
N MET A 1 0.57 -14.57 12.63
CA MET A 1 -0.62 -13.90 13.19
C MET A 1 -1.17 -12.98 12.12
N SER A 2 -2.42 -13.17 11.70
CA SER A 2 -3.10 -12.26 10.77
C SER A 2 -3.98 -11.29 11.57
N LEU A 3 -4.10 -10.06 11.09
CA LEU A 3 -5.06 -9.09 11.65
C LEU A 3 -6.49 -9.54 11.36
N GLY A 4 -7.38 -9.43 12.36
CA GLY A 4 -8.82 -9.60 12.16
C GLY A 4 -9.45 -8.38 11.50
N ARG A 5 -10.67 -8.51 10.99
CA ARG A 5 -11.41 -7.41 10.33
C ARG A 5 -11.59 -6.19 11.25
N ASP A 6 -11.86 -6.42 12.53
CA ASP A 6 -12.01 -5.34 13.50
C ASP A 6 -10.69 -4.68 13.89
N ASP A 7 -9.56 -5.36 13.71
CA ASP A 7 -8.24 -4.78 13.92
C ASP A 7 -7.89 -3.77 12.82
N LEU A 8 -8.41 -3.96 11.60
CA LEU A 8 -8.23 -3.02 10.48
C LEU A 8 -8.90 -1.66 10.72
N ARG A 9 -9.87 -1.58 11.64
CA ARG A 9 -10.59 -0.34 11.97
C ARG A 9 -9.94 0.45 13.11
N LYS A 10 -8.96 -0.14 13.81
CA LYS A 10 -8.25 0.51 14.92
C LYS A 10 -7.23 1.50 14.37
N ARG A 11 -6.79 2.43 15.22
CA ARG A 11 -5.68 3.32 14.87
C ARG A 11 -4.37 2.51 14.85
N TRP A 12 -3.70 2.51 13.71
CA TRP A 12 -2.43 1.82 13.54
C TRP A 12 -1.27 2.74 13.90
N ARG A 13 -0.22 2.13 14.47
CA ARG A 13 1.08 2.76 14.66
C ARG A 13 2.05 2.01 13.76
N VAL A 14 2.67 2.75 12.85
CA VAL A 14 3.70 2.22 11.96
C VAL A 14 5.06 2.71 12.45
N GLU A 15 6.05 1.83 12.43
CA GLU A 15 7.44 2.12 12.78
C GLU A 15 8.33 1.46 11.73
N PHE A 16 9.20 2.23 11.11
CA PHE A 16 10.22 1.70 10.19
C PHE A 16 11.41 1.18 10.99
N LEU A 17 11.89 -0.01 10.63
CA LEU A 17 12.96 -0.67 11.37
C LEU A 17 14.27 0.13 11.25
N GLY A 18 14.80 0.58 12.39
CA GLY A 18 16.06 1.32 12.42
C GLY A 18 15.92 2.82 12.10
N GLU A 19 14.70 3.32 11.88
CA GLU A 19 14.46 4.73 11.59
C GLU A 19 13.72 5.41 12.75
N PRO A 20 14.22 6.55 13.25
CA PRO A 20 13.54 7.30 14.30
C PRO A 20 12.28 7.98 13.71
N GLY A 21 11.11 7.46 14.04
CA GLY A 21 9.83 8.07 13.69
C GLY A 21 9.61 9.39 14.44
N MET A 22 10.07 10.52 13.87
CA MET A 22 9.93 11.85 14.47
C MET A 22 8.48 12.37 14.46
N ASP A 23 7.73 12.08 13.40
CA ASP A 23 6.31 12.42 13.28
C ASP A 23 5.47 11.17 12.98
N VAL A 24 4.64 10.78 13.94
CA VAL A 24 3.73 9.63 13.83
C VAL A 24 2.75 9.78 12.65
N GLY A 25 2.34 11.00 12.33
CA GLY A 25 1.46 11.29 11.20
C GLY A 25 2.15 11.09 9.85
N GLY A 26 3.34 11.67 9.70
CA GLY A 26 4.20 11.51 8.52
C GLY A 26 4.54 10.06 8.22
N VAL A 27 5.01 9.31 9.23
CA VAL A 27 5.40 7.89 9.08
C VAL A 27 4.25 7.03 8.57
N SER A 28 3.03 7.26 9.08
CA SER A 28 1.85 6.50 8.61
C SER A 28 1.52 6.82 7.14
N ARG A 29 1.63 8.09 6.72
CA ARG A 29 1.36 8.51 5.34
C ARG A 29 2.36 7.93 4.36
N GLU A 30 3.64 7.97 4.72
CA GLU A 30 4.72 7.37 3.95
C GLU A 30 4.51 5.86 3.77
N TRP A 31 4.15 5.15 4.84
CA TRP A 31 3.85 3.73 4.75
C TRP A 31 2.70 3.42 3.77
N PHE A 32 1.60 4.17 3.82
CA PHE A 32 0.51 3.98 2.86
C PHE A 32 0.94 4.26 1.42
N GLN A 33 1.78 5.27 1.19
CA GLN A 33 2.33 5.57 -0.13
C GLN A 33 3.19 4.40 -0.64
N LEU A 34 4.18 3.97 0.14
CA LEU A 34 5.10 2.88 -0.23
C LEU A 34 4.36 1.57 -0.50
N VAL A 35 3.40 1.20 0.36
CA VAL A 35 2.57 0.01 0.14
C VAL A 35 1.74 0.14 -1.14
N THR A 36 1.19 1.33 -1.42
CA THR A 36 0.41 1.55 -2.65
C THR A 36 1.28 1.44 -3.89
N GLU A 37 2.49 2.00 -3.88
CA GLU A 37 3.45 1.88 -4.98
C GLU A 37 3.80 0.41 -5.25
N GLN A 38 4.05 -0.38 -4.20
CA GLN A 38 4.33 -1.81 -4.32
C GLN A 38 3.11 -2.61 -4.82
N ILE A 39 1.89 -2.25 -4.41
CA ILE A 39 0.68 -2.92 -4.92
C ILE A 39 0.55 -2.76 -6.43
N TYR A 40 0.95 -1.62 -6.99
CA TYR A 40 0.91 -1.35 -8.44
C TYR A 40 2.18 -1.75 -9.19
N ASP A 41 3.18 -2.32 -8.51
CA ASP A 41 4.40 -2.77 -9.16
C ASP A 41 4.07 -3.95 -10.12
N PRO A 42 4.43 -3.84 -11.41
CA PRO A 42 4.16 -4.86 -12.43
C PRO A 42 4.70 -6.25 -12.07
N ASP A 43 5.76 -6.34 -11.26
CA ASP A 43 6.39 -7.61 -10.87
C ASP A 43 5.48 -8.45 -9.98
N PHE A 44 4.52 -7.86 -9.26
CA PHE A 44 3.49 -8.61 -8.53
C PHE A 44 2.36 -9.11 -9.43
N GLY A 45 2.24 -8.59 -10.67
CA GLY A 45 1.25 -9.05 -11.64
C GLY A 45 -0.21 -8.79 -11.24
N LEU A 46 -0.49 -7.90 -10.29
CA LEU A 46 -1.86 -7.66 -9.79
C LEU A 46 -2.66 -6.68 -10.67
N TRP A 47 -1.99 -5.70 -11.28
CA TRP A 47 -2.64 -4.62 -12.03
C TRP A 47 -2.03 -4.46 -13.42
N LEU A 48 -2.81 -3.91 -14.34
CA LEU A 48 -2.42 -3.55 -15.69
C LEU A 48 -2.77 -2.09 -15.97
N SER A 49 -1.95 -1.39 -16.76
CA SER A 49 -2.25 -0.03 -17.20
C SER A 49 -3.50 -0.01 -18.08
N SER A 50 -4.39 0.97 -17.89
CA SER A 50 -5.58 1.08 -18.70
C SER A 50 -5.27 1.61 -20.10
N VAL A 51 -5.77 0.90 -21.12
CA VAL A 51 -5.56 1.25 -22.54
C VAL A 51 -6.19 2.61 -22.89
N ASN A 52 -7.25 3.00 -22.20
CA ASN A 52 -8.03 4.21 -22.49
C ASN A 52 -7.60 5.44 -21.66
N ASN A 53 -6.85 5.25 -20.57
CA ASN A 53 -6.42 6.32 -19.68
C ASN A 53 -5.20 5.87 -18.87
N GLN A 54 -4.04 6.44 -19.19
CA GLN A 54 -2.77 6.09 -18.53
C GLN A 54 -2.73 6.48 -17.04
N MET A 55 -3.69 7.28 -16.56
CA MET A 55 -3.86 7.60 -15.13
C MET A 55 -4.73 6.58 -14.38
N CYS A 56 -5.21 5.53 -15.05
CA CYS A 56 -6.04 4.48 -14.47
C CYS A 56 -5.37 3.10 -14.61
N MET A 57 -5.63 2.24 -13.62
CA MET A 57 -5.19 0.84 -13.60
C MET A 57 -6.42 -0.08 -13.60
N ASN A 58 -6.32 -1.22 -14.27
CA ASN A 58 -7.32 -2.29 -14.24
C ASN A 58 -6.74 -3.52 -13.53
N ILE A 59 -7.60 -4.33 -12.92
CA ILE A 59 -7.20 -5.61 -12.32
C ILE A 59 -6.66 -6.52 -13.43
N ASN A 60 -5.53 -7.18 -13.19
CA ASN A 60 -5.00 -8.18 -14.12
C ASN A 60 -5.91 -9.43 -14.12
N PRO A 61 -6.57 -9.81 -15.24
CA PRO A 61 -7.40 -11.02 -15.29
C PRO A 61 -6.63 -12.33 -15.08
N SER A 62 -5.29 -12.28 -15.14
CA SER A 62 -4.39 -13.42 -14.97
C SER A 62 -3.71 -13.44 -13.58
N SER A 63 -4.18 -12.59 -12.65
CA SER A 63 -3.69 -12.57 -11.25
C SER A 63 -4.18 -13.75 -10.42
#